data_AF-A0A1R3RMY8-F1
#
_entry.id   AF-A0A1R3RMY8-F1
#
_cell.length_a   1.000
_cell.length_b   1.000
_cell.length_c   1.000
_cell.angle_alpha   90.00
_cell.angle_beta   90.00
_cell.angle_gamma   90.00
#
_symmetry.space_group_name_H-M   'P 1'
#
loop_
_entity.id
_entity.type
_entity.pdbx_description
1 polymer ?
#
loop_
_entity_poly.entity_id
_entity_poly.type
_entity_poly.pdbx_seq_one_letter_code
_entity_poly.pdbx_strand_id
1 'polypeptide(L)'
;MPHPNIPKIFTSLTRHPWTLLRILKSANPHDIQGPLHGTASFTSLPPSTTSTTSSPPKAESLNQTLYTETGTLPTTLGQNLQWKKSYIWRLSPTSNALSVWFVKVAEPDVADYLFHGMEFLDSSGRVHKGEDGVEGGEEEGEGDEEGYVSAPVPPEVSGETVVVTASGNHLCINDMYRTAYAFRIREEDGEVVSWASRHVVRGPKKDQDIVNYYSV
;
A
#
# COMPACT_ATOMS: atom_id res chain seq x y z
N MET A 1 -8.69 20.16 -10.01
CA MET A 1 -9.46 18.91 -9.84
C MET A 1 -9.67 18.66 -8.35
N PRO A 2 -10.77 18.04 -7.91
CA PRO A 2 -11.00 17.77 -6.49
C PRO A 2 -9.95 16.78 -5.96
N HIS A 3 -9.64 16.90 -4.66
CA HIS A 3 -8.71 16.01 -3.96
C HIS A 3 -9.21 14.56 -3.99
N PRO A 4 -8.32 13.56 -3.98
CA PRO A 4 -8.73 12.16 -3.98
C PRO A 4 -9.61 11.84 -2.77
N ASN A 5 -10.74 11.17 -3.01
CA ASN A 5 -11.65 10.72 -1.95
C ASN A 5 -11.09 9.44 -1.31
N ILE A 6 -10.19 9.59 -0.34
CA ILE A 6 -9.47 8.49 0.30
C ILE A 6 -10.42 7.52 1.06
N PRO A 7 -11.47 7.97 1.77
CA PRO A 7 -12.48 7.07 2.33
C PRO A 7 -13.14 6.18 1.28
N LYS A 8 -13.41 6.73 0.08
CA LYS A 8 -13.98 5.95 -1.02
C LYS A 8 -12.98 4.93 -1.57
N ILE A 9 -11.71 5.30 -1.76
CA ILE A 9 -10.65 4.36 -2.16
C ILE A 9 -10.57 3.22 -1.13
N PHE A 10 -10.49 3.55 0.15
CA PHE A 10 -10.38 2.58 1.24
C PHE A 10 -11.54 1.59 1.28
N THR A 11 -12.78 2.09 1.22
CA THR A 11 -13.99 1.24 1.22
C THR A 11 -14.18 0.47 -0.08
N SER A 12 -13.65 0.96 -1.21
CA SER A 12 -13.72 0.24 -2.48
C SER A 12 -12.84 -1.00 -2.48
N LEU A 13 -11.69 -0.98 -1.80
CA LEU A 13 -10.74 -2.10 -1.76
C LEU A 13 -11.31 -3.37 -1.11
N THR A 14 -12.36 -3.26 -0.30
CA THR A 14 -12.99 -4.37 0.44
C THR A 14 -14.09 -5.09 -0.34
N ARG A 15 -14.47 -4.61 -1.53
CA ARG A 15 -15.65 -5.11 -2.26
C ARG A 15 -15.48 -6.53 -2.78
N HIS A 16 -14.26 -6.94 -3.09
CA HIS A 16 -13.94 -8.24 -3.66
C HIS A 16 -12.50 -8.62 -3.34
N PRO A 17 -12.17 -9.93 -3.36
CA PRO A 17 -10.77 -10.35 -3.43
C PRO A 17 -10.13 -9.88 -4.73
N TRP A 18 -8.81 -9.80 -4.72
CA TRP A 18 -7.98 -9.36 -5.84
C TRP A 18 -7.15 -10.53 -6.35
N THR A 19 -7.03 -10.66 -7.66
CA THR A 19 -5.97 -11.47 -8.27
C THR A 19 -4.66 -10.69 -8.16
N LEU A 20 -3.57 -11.36 -7.78
CA LEU A 20 -2.26 -10.73 -7.57
C LEU A 20 -1.19 -11.36 -8.47
N LEU A 21 -0.55 -10.53 -9.30
CA LEU A 21 0.74 -10.80 -9.92
C LEU A 21 1.84 -10.01 -9.23
N ARG A 22 2.81 -10.71 -8.65
CA ARG A 22 3.99 -10.14 -7.98
C ARG A 22 5.23 -10.42 -8.81
N ILE A 23 6.06 -9.42 -9.05
CA ILE A 23 7.33 -9.54 -9.73
C ILE A 23 8.44 -9.22 -8.74
N LEU A 24 9.30 -10.19 -8.47
CA LEU A 24 10.43 -10.07 -7.55
C LEU A 24 11.74 -9.90 -8.32
N LYS A 25 12.50 -8.86 -7.96
CA LYS A 25 13.90 -8.68 -8.37
C LYS A 25 14.75 -8.45 -7.13
N SER A 26 15.89 -9.12 -7.06
CA SER A 26 16.88 -8.92 -5.99
C SER A 26 18.28 -8.93 -6.57
N ALA A 27 19.17 -8.10 -6.04
CA ALA A 27 20.59 -8.19 -6.38
C ALA A 27 21.25 -9.44 -5.78
N ASN A 28 20.65 -10.03 -4.74
CA ASN A 28 21.10 -11.32 -4.21
C ASN A 28 20.54 -12.47 -5.07
N PRO A 29 21.39 -13.23 -5.79
CA PRO A 29 20.92 -14.31 -6.66
C PRO A 29 20.29 -15.48 -5.91
N HIS A 30 20.49 -15.57 -4.58
CA HIS A 30 19.87 -16.60 -3.74
C HIS A 30 18.46 -16.26 -3.28
N ASP A 31 18.00 -15.02 -3.49
CA ASP A 31 16.62 -14.65 -3.20
C ASP A 31 15.67 -15.20 -4.29
N ILE A 32 14.38 -15.27 -3.97
CA ILE A 32 13.35 -15.63 -4.94
C ILE A 32 13.26 -14.53 -5.99
N GLN A 33 13.26 -14.92 -7.26
CA GLN A 33 13.18 -14.00 -8.39
C GLN A 33 12.04 -14.36 -9.34
N GLY A 34 11.58 -13.37 -10.09
CA GLY A 34 10.58 -13.55 -11.14
C GLY A 34 9.14 -13.44 -10.66
N PRO A 35 8.19 -13.89 -11.49
CA PRO A 35 6.76 -13.73 -11.23
C PRO A 35 6.23 -14.75 -10.22
N LEU A 36 5.38 -14.28 -9.30
CA LEU A 36 4.57 -15.06 -8.37
C LEU A 36 3.11 -14.69 -8.57
N HIS A 37 2.23 -15.68 -8.44
CA HIS A 37 0.79 -15.50 -8.53
C HIS A 37 0.15 -15.76 -7.18
N GLY A 38 -0.94 -15.05 -6.90
CA GLY A 38 -1.64 -15.14 -5.63
C GLY A 38 -2.96 -14.41 -5.65
N THR A 39 -3.51 -14.20 -4.47
CA THR A 39 -4.67 -13.36 -4.22
C THR A 39 -4.39 -12.38 -3.10
N ALA A 40 -5.19 -11.30 -3.05
CA ALA A 40 -5.21 -10.39 -1.91
C ALA A 40 -6.64 -10.09 -1.48
N SER A 41 -6.83 -9.81 -0.20
CA SER A 41 -8.14 -9.46 0.36
C SER A 41 -8.03 -8.42 1.46
N PHE A 42 -9.11 -7.66 1.66
CA PHE A 42 -9.25 -6.69 2.72
C PHE A 42 -10.44 -7.07 3.59
N THR A 43 -10.18 -7.51 4.81
CA THR A 43 -11.22 -7.91 5.77
C THR A 43 -11.40 -6.82 6.82
N SER A 44 -12.60 -6.27 6.96
CA SER A 44 -12.90 -5.26 7.97
C SER A 44 -12.63 -5.78 9.38
N LEU A 45 -11.95 -4.97 10.19
CA LEU A 45 -11.67 -5.27 11.59
C LEU A 45 -12.58 -4.46 12.51
N PRO A 46 -12.99 -5.01 13.67
CA PRO A 46 -13.68 -4.23 14.68
C PRO A 46 -12.76 -3.12 15.23
N PRO A 47 -13.32 -2.02 15.74
CA PRO A 47 -12.53 -1.01 16.42
C PRO A 47 -11.78 -1.64 17.60
N SER A 48 -10.46 -1.39 17.68
CA SER A 48 -9.64 -1.90 18.79
C SER A 48 -10.12 -1.28 20.10
N THR A 49 -10.61 -2.12 21.01
CA THR A 49 -11.02 -1.72 22.37
C THR A 49 -9.77 -1.42 23.20
N THR A 50 -9.19 -0.24 23.04
CA THR A 50 -8.16 0.26 23.97
C THR A 50 -8.54 1.59 24.63
N SER A 51 -9.72 2.15 24.33
CA SER A 51 -10.23 3.33 25.04
C SER A 51 -11.17 2.93 26.17
N THR A 52 -10.67 3.00 27.41
CA THR A 52 -11.40 2.87 28.67
C THR A 52 -12.32 4.08 28.90
N THR A 53 -13.26 4.34 27.99
CA THR A 53 -14.26 5.39 28.15
C THR A 53 -15.64 4.84 27.86
N SER A 54 -16.48 4.86 28.90
CA SER A 54 -17.87 4.45 28.97
C SER A 54 -18.77 5.40 28.17
N SER A 55 -18.65 5.40 26.85
CA SER A 55 -19.57 6.06 25.95
C SER A 55 -20.06 5.04 24.90
N PRO A 56 -21.35 5.03 24.57
CA PRO A 56 -21.93 4.02 23.68
C PRO A 56 -21.25 4.06 22.29
N PRO A 57 -21.15 2.91 21.59
CA PRO A 57 -20.50 2.82 20.28
C PRO A 57 -21.35 3.53 19.24
N LYS A 58 -21.11 4.82 19.07
CA LYS A 58 -21.72 5.63 18.02
C LYS A 58 -20.96 5.38 16.72
N ALA A 59 -21.50 4.57 15.82
CA ALA A 59 -21.27 4.51 14.36
C ALA A 59 -19.87 4.81 13.74
N GLU A 60 -18.77 4.77 14.51
CA GLU A 60 -17.38 4.98 14.05
C GLU A 60 -16.67 3.65 13.71
N SER A 61 -17.44 2.60 13.53
CA SER A 61 -16.97 1.25 13.24
C SER A 61 -16.62 1.10 11.75
N LEU A 62 -15.41 0.57 11.48
CA LEU A 62 -14.82 0.14 10.19
C LEU A 62 -13.78 1.07 9.53
N ASN A 63 -12.97 1.78 10.32
CA ASN A 63 -11.82 2.54 9.80
C ASN A 63 -10.53 1.68 9.65
N GLN A 64 -10.62 0.36 9.83
CA GLN A 64 -9.47 -0.54 9.83
C GLN A 64 -9.79 -1.83 9.06
N THR A 65 -8.86 -2.26 8.21
CA THR A 65 -8.97 -3.51 7.44
C THR A 65 -7.69 -4.32 7.57
N LEU A 66 -7.83 -5.63 7.73
CA LEU A 66 -6.75 -6.59 7.59
C LEU A 66 -6.54 -6.86 6.10
N TYR A 67 -5.46 -6.32 5.56
CA TYR A 67 -4.96 -6.65 4.23
C TYR A 67 -4.15 -7.93 4.30
N THR A 68 -4.49 -8.93 3.48
CA THR A 68 -3.76 -10.20 3.40
C THR A 68 -3.54 -10.59 1.96
N GLU A 69 -2.30 -10.96 1.64
CA GLU A 69 -1.91 -11.59 0.39
C GLU A 69 -1.53 -13.05 0.65
N THR A 70 -1.88 -13.93 -0.28
CA THR A 70 -1.44 -15.33 -0.27
C THR A 70 -1.12 -15.82 -1.67
N GLY A 71 -0.26 -16.82 -1.78
CA GLY A 71 0.02 -17.47 -3.06
C GLY A 71 0.90 -18.69 -2.89
N THR A 72 1.27 -19.31 -4.00
CA THR A 72 2.19 -20.46 -4.04
C THR A 72 3.56 -20.02 -4.54
N LEU A 73 4.61 -20.65 -4.02
CA LEU A 73 5.96 -20.49 -4.54
C LEU A 73 6.19 -21.43 -5.73
N PRO A 74 7.15 -21.10 -6.62
CA PRO A 74 7.58 -21.99 -7.69
C PRO A 74 7.94 -23.37 -7.16
N THR A 75 7.50 -24.41 -7.87
CA THR A 75 7.75 -25.81 -7.48
C THR A 75 9.23 -26.17 -7.43
N THR A 76 10.08 -25.40 -8.12
CA THR A 76 11.55 -25.51 -8.07
C THR A 76 12.13 -25.21 -6.69
N LEU A 77 11.43 -24.45 -5.84
CA LEU A 77 11.83 -24.14 -4.47
C LEU A 77 11.27 -25.15 -3.45
N GLY A 78 10.25 -25.92 -3.83
CA GLY A 78 9.61 -26.91 -2.98
C GLY A 78 8.16 -27.16 -3.39
N GLN A 79 7.69 -28.39 -3.18
CA GLN A 79 6.31 -28.75 -3.47
C GLN A 79 5.37 -28.10 -2.44
N ASN A 80 4.30 -27.46 -2.94
CA ASN A 80 3.22 -26.88 -2.13
C ASN A 80 3.66 -25.81 -1.11
N LEU A 81 4.83 -25.20 -1.30
CA LEU A 81 5.22 -24.06 -0.47
C LEU A 81 4.29 -22.88 -0.77
N GLN A 82 3.74 -22.31 0.30
CA GLN A 82 2.87 -21.14 0.24
C GLN A 82 3.58 -19.95 0.87
N TRP A 83 3.21 -18.77 0.42
CA TRP A 83 3.60 -17.52 1.04
C TRP A 83 2.36 -16.75 1.48
N LYS A 84 2.49 -16.02 2.58
CA LYS A 84 1.43 -15.16 3.14
C LYS A 84 2.07 -13.88 3.65
N LYS A 85 1.40 -12.75 3.42
CA LYS A 85 1.81 -11.44 3.93
C LYS A 85 0.57 -10.69 4.42
N SER A 86 0.64 -10.08 5.59
CA SER A 86 -0.50 -9.36 6.16
C SER A 86 -0.08 -8.02 6.76
N TYR A 87 -0.96 -7.04 6.63
CA TYR A 87 -0.85 -5.69 7.20
C TYR A 87 -2.22 -5.20 7.65
N ILE A 88 -2.26 -4.23 8.55
CA ILE A 88 -3.50 -3.50 8.85
C ILE A 88 -3.46 -2.13 8.18
N TRP A 89 -4.48 -1.84 7.38
CA TRP A 89 -4.68 -0.51 6.78
C TRP A 89 -5.67 0.26 7.63
N ARG A 90 -5.31 1.48 8.02
CA ARG A 90 -6.16 2.35 8.86
C ARG A 90 -6.44 3.66 8.18
N LEU A 91 -7.73 3.95 7.98
CA LEU A 91 -8.25 5.24 7.57
C LEU A 91 -8.39 6.15 8.81
N SER A 92 -7.95 7.39 8.69
CA SER A 92 -8.30 8.47 9.60
C SER A 92 -9.27 9.39 8.85
N PRO A 93 -10.59 9.28 9.07
CA PRO A 93 -11.57 10.06 8.32
C PRO A 93 -11.38 11.57 8.50
N THR A 94 -11.06 12.00 9.72
CA THR A 94 -10.89 13.42 10.06
C THR A 94 -9.72 14.07 9.32
N SER A 95 -8.59 13.36 9.18
CA SER A 95 -7.40 13.87 8.51
C SER A 95 -7.29 13.42 7.06
N ASN A 96 -8.32 12.74 6.53
CA ASN A 96 -8.32 12.15 5.18
C ASN A 96 -7.02 11.35 4.89
N ALA A 97 -6.52 10.59 5.86
CA ALA A 97 -5.21 9.93 5.78
C ALA A 97 -5.33 8.41 5.85
N LEU A 98 -4.44 7.70 5.16
CA LEU A 98 -4.35 6.25 5.18
C LEU A 98 -2.98 5.83 5.71
N SER A 99 -2.93 4.81 6.55
CA SER A 99 -1.68 4.30 7.13
C SER A 99 -1.63 2.78 7.10
N VAL A 100 -0.42 2.24 6.97
CA VAL A 100 -0.15 0.79 6.93
C VAL A 100 0.61 0.41 8.19
N TRP A 101 0.16 -0.66 8.84
CA TRP A 101 0.69 -1.14 10.12
C TRP A 101 1.14 -2.58 9.99
N PHE A 102 2.27 -2.91 10.61
CA PHE A 102 2.63 -4.30 10.82
C PHE A 102 1.61 -4.98 11.74
N VAL A 103 1.37 -6.27 11.50
CA VAL A 103 0.53 -7.10 12.36
C VAL A 103 1.38 -7.87 13.36
N LYS A 104 0.83 -8.14 14.54
CA LYS A 104 1.49 -9.02 15.51
C LYS A 104 1.55 -10.45 14.97
N VAL A 105 2.67 -11.13 15.19
CA VAL A 105 2.88 -12.50 14.70
C VAL A 105 1.89 -13.48 15.33
N ALA A 106 1.62 -13.35 16.63
CA ALA A 106 0.70 -14.24 17.35
C ALA A 106 -0.79 -13.88 17.17
N GLU A 107 -1.08 -12.62 16.82
CA GLU A 107 -2.43 -12.05 16.76
C GLU A 107 -2.54 -11.20 15.47
N PRO A 108 -2.77 -11.84 14.31
CA PRO A 108 -2.64 -11.17 13.00
C PRO A 108 -3.72 -10.13 12.71
N ASP A 109 -4.77 -10.07 13.52
CA ASP A 109 -5.82 -9.04 13.54
C ASP A 109 -5.48 -7.85 14.46
N VAL A 110 -4.33 -7.89 15.14
CA VAL A 110 -3.85 -6.83 16.03
C VAL A 110 -2.65 -6.13 15.40
N ALA A 111 -2.71 -4.79 15.34
CA ALA A 111 -1.59 -3.98 14.88
C ALA A 111 -0.44 -4.01 15.90
N ASP A 112 0.78 -4.08 15.40
CA ASP A 112 2.01 -4.05 16.19
C ASP A 112 2.56 -2.61 16.24
N TYR A 113 3.18 -2.15 15.15
CA TYR A 113 3.68 -0.79 15.00
C TYR A 113 3.46 -0.26 13.58
N LEU A 114 3.54 1.07 13.43
CA LEU A 114 3.36 1.75 12.16
C LEU A 114 4.46 1.35 11.18
N PHE A 115 4.06 0.95 9.96
CA PHE A 115 4.99 0.83 8.84
C PHE A 115 5.19 2.20 8.22
N HIS A 116 4.16 2.77 7.58
CA HIS A 116 4.20 4.13 7.06
C HIS A 116 2.80 4.74 6.88
N GLY A 117 2.73 6.06 6.81
CA GLY A 117 1.58 6.77 6.25
C GLY A 117 1.59 6.73 4.71
N MET A 118 0.43 6.89 4.08
CA MET A 118 0.32 7.11 2.64
C MET A 118 0.14 8.59 2.37
N GLU A 119 1.09 9.16 1.64
CA GLU A 119 1.04 10.52 1.12
C GLU A 119 0.49 10.45 -0.30
N PHE A 120 -0.75 10.94 -0.48
CA PHE A 120 -1.37 11.01 -1.80
C PHE A 120 -0.85 12.22 -2.55
N LEU A 121 -0.40 12.00 -3.78
CA LEU A 121 0.05 13.10 -4.64
C LEU A 121 -1.16 13.82 -5.22
N ASP A 122 -1.13 15.15 -5.19
CA ASP A 122 -2.11 15.92 -5.94
C ASP A 122 -1.81 15.88 -7.44
N SER A 123 -2.79 16.30 -8.25
CA SER A 123 -2.68 16.33 -9.72
C SER A 123 -1.57 17.25 -10.26
N SER A 124 -0.87 18.00 -9.41
CA SER A 124 0.28 18.84 -9.79
C SER A 124 1.62 18.19 -9.46
N GLY A 125 1.62 16.94 -8.97
CA GLY A 125 2.83 16.27 -8.51
C GLY A 125 3.36 16.82 -7.18
N ARG A 126 2.60 17.68 -6.50
CA ARG A 126 3.00 18.25 -5.22
C ARG A 126 2.50 17.35 -4.09
N VAL A 127 3.42 17.03 -3.19
CA VAL A 127 3.12 16.33 -1.94
C VAL A 127 2.27 17.26 -1.08
N HIS A 128 1.15 16.77 -0.57
CA HIS A 128 0.37 17.47 0.47
C HIS A 128 1.18 17.44 1.77
N LYS A 129 2.18 18.33 1.88
CA LYS A 129 2.92 18.55 3.13
C LYS A 129 1.96 19.19 4.12
N GLY A 130 1.65 18.47 5.21
CA GLY A 130 1.13 19.11 6.41
C GLY A 130 2.03 20.27 6.80
N GLU A 131 1.44 21.37 7.27
CA GLU A 131 2.11 22.60 7.68
C GLU A 131 3.28 22.32 8.63
N ASP A 132 4.49 22.32 8.08
CA ASP A 132 5.76 22.66 8.73
C ASP A 132 6.84 22.69 7.61
N GLY A 133 6.81 23.79 6.85
CA GLY A 133 7.73 24.03 5.75
C GLY A 133 9.07 24.61 6.22
N VAL A 134 10.17 23.99 5.80
CA VAL A 134 11.42 24.70 5.52
C VAL A 134 11.63 24.66 4.01
N GLU A 135 11.87 25.84 3.44
CA GLU A 135 12.00 26.17 2.01
C GLU A 135 13.29 25.66 1.34
N GLY A 136 13.22 25.61 0.01
CA GLY A 136 14.33 25.50 -0.94
C GLY A 136 14.06 24.36 -1.92
N GLY A 137 14.12 24.50 -3.23
CA GLY A 137 14.44 25.57 -4.19
C GLY A 137 14.45 24.87 -5.56
N GLU A 138 14.04 25.55 -6.62
CA GLU A 138 13.91 24.99 -7.98
C GLU A 138 15.27 24.63 -8.59
N GLU A 139 15.46 23.41 -9.09
CA GLU A 139 16.39 23.11 -10.19
C GLU A 139 15.86 21.98 -11.08
N GLU A 140 15.80 22.24 -12.38
CA GLU A 140 15.57 21.26 -13.45
C GLU A 140 16.85 20.44 -13.67
N GLY A 141 16.77 19.13 -13.45
CA GLY A 141 17.85 18.20 -13.76
C GLY A 141 17.33 16.77 -13.86
N GLU A 142 17.55 16.12 -15.00
CA GLU A 142 17.44 14.67 -15.15
C GLU A 142 18.48 13.98 -14.24
N GLY A 143 18.07 13.68 -13.01
CA GLY A 143 18.80 12.88 -12.05
C GLY A 143 17.78 12.16 -11.19
N ASP A 144 17.99 10.86 -10.94
CA ASP A 144 17.18 10.07 -10.03
C ASP A 144 16.98 10.83 -8.71
N GLU A 145 15.79 11.39 -8.49
CA GLU A 145 15.45 12.09 -7.25
C GLU A 145 15.65 11.11 -6.08
N GLU A 146 16.71 11.33 -5.30
CA GLU A 146 17.17 10.48 -4.19
C GLU A 146 16.13 10.41 -3.06
N GLY A 147 15.00 9.75 -3.27
CA GLY A 147 13.94 9.78 -2.27
C GLY A 147 12.66 9.06 -2.63
N TYR A 148 12.29 9.02 -3.91
CA TYR A 148 10.97 8.53 -4.30
C TYR A 148 11.06 7.38 -5.30
N VAL A 149 10.15 6.42 -5.13
CA VAL A 149 9.98 5.32 -6.08
C VAL A 149 8.70 5.58 -6.85
N SER A 150 8.76 5.53 -8.18
CA SER A 150 7.57 5.77 -9.00
C SER A 150 6.59 4.61 -8.84
N ALA A 151 5.30 4.95 -8.75
CA ALA A 151 4.25 3.95 -8.73
C ALA A 151 4.16 3.26 -10.10
N PRO A 152 3.99 1.93 -10.14
CA PRO A 152 3.71 1.21 -11.37
C PRO A 152 2.31 1.56 -11.89
N VAL A 153 2.12 1.52 -13.21
CA VAL A 153 0.79 1.75 -13.80
C VAL A 153 -0.14 0.57 -13.49
N PRO A 154 -1.31 0.78 -12.87
CA PRO A 154 -2.26 -0.30 -12.60
C PRO A 154 -2.81 -0.91 -13.91
N PRO A 155 -3.18 -2.21 -13.90
CA PRO A 155 -3.77 -2.88 -15.06
C PRO A 155 -4.91 -2.06 -15.68
N GLU A 156 -4.96 -1.97 -17.00
CA GLU A 156 -6.03 -1.28 -17.71
C GLU A 156 -7.35 -2.05 -17.61
N VAL A 157 -8.46 -1.32 -17.57
CA VAL A 157 -9.82 -1.86 -17.65
C VAL A 157 -10.63 -1.01 -18.62
N SER A 158 -11.70 -1.56 -19.17
CA SER A 158 -12.59 -0.78 -20.06
C SER A 158 -13.35 0.30 -19.28
N GLY A 159 -13.57 1.44 -19.93
CA GLY A 159 -14.32 2.58 -19.37
C GLY A 159 -13.42 3.74 -18.96
N GLU A 160 -14.05 4.84 -18.54
CA GLU A 160 -13.37 6.06 -18.12
C GLU A 160 -12.80 5.89 -16.71
N THR A 161 -11.49 6.06 -16.57
CA THR A 161 -10.78 5.89 -15.31
C THR A 161 -9.70 6.95 -15.13
N VAL A 162 -9.44 7.31 -13.87
CA VAL A 162 -8.30 8.12 -13.44
C VAL A 162 -7.37 7.31 -12.57
N VAL A 163 -6.08 7.68 -12.52
CA VAL A 163 -5.11 7.05 -11.63
C VAL A 163 -4.72 8.02 -10.52
N VAL A 164 -4.84 7.55 -9.28
CA VAL A 164 -4.40 8.28 -8.08
C VAL A 164 -3.21 7.55 -7.49
N THR A 165 -2.11 8.28 -7.25
CA THR A 165 -0.88 7.72 -6.70
C THR A 165 -0.66 8.15 -5.26
N ALA A 166 -0.02 7.28 -4.48
CA ALA A 166 0.43 7.59 -3.14
C ALA A 166 1.80 6.96 -2.86
N SER A 167 2.53 7.47 -1.88
CA SER A 167 3.79 6.88 -1.44
C SER A 167 3.93 6.85 0.07
N GLY A 168 4.86 6.04 0.56
CA GLY A 168 5.22 6.00 1.97
C GLY A 168 6.59 5.36 2.17
N ASN A 169 7.30 5.81 3.19
CA ASN A 169 8.67 5.38 3.48
C ASN A 169 8.79 4.90 4.93
N HIS A 170 9.68 3.94 5.15
CA HIS A 170 9.99 3.42 6.48
C HIS A 170 11.47 3.01 6.55
N LEU A 171 12.20 3.58 7.50
CA LEU A 171 13.56 3.11 7.83
C LEU A 171 13.44 2.00 8.87
N CYS A 172 13.74 0.77 8.47
CA CYS A 172 13.83 -0.35 9.40
C CYS A 172 15.30 -0.65 9.69
N ILE A 173 15.79 -0.20 10.85
CA ILE A 173 17.19 -0.37 11.28
C ILE A 173 18.15 0.27 10.26
N ASN A 174 18.65 -0.51 9.29
CA ASN A 174 19.61 -0.08 8.27
C ASN A 174 19.05 -0.23 6.83
N ASP A 175 17.79 -0.62 6.70
CA ASP A 175 17.14 -0.87 5.41
C ASP A 175 16.06 0.19 5.18
N MET A 176 16.21 0.96 4.11
CA MET A 176 15.20 1.91 3.64
C MET A 176 14.14 1.18 2.82
N TYR A 177 12.90 1.20 3.28
CA TYR A 177 11.73 0.72 2.55
C TYR A 177 11.03 1.92 1.94
N ARG A 178 10.92 1.92 0.61
CA ARG A 178 10.14 2.91 -0.13
C ARG A 178 9.00 2.20 -0.81
N THR A 179 7.79 2.68 -0.62
CA THR A 179 6.60 2.12 -1.22
C THR A 179 5.87 3.18 -2.03
N ALA A 180 5.45 2.81 -3.24
CA ALA A 180 4.52 3.58 -4.03
C ALA A 180 3.30 2.74 -4.40
N TYR A 181 2.17 3.42 -4.52
CA TYR A 181 0.86 2.87 -4.82
C TYR A 181 0.26 3.65 -5.99
N ALA A 182 -0.50 2.95 -6.81
CA ALA A 182 -1.38 3.55 -7.80
C ALA A 182 -2.72 2.85 -7.76
N PHE A 183 -3.80 3.64 -7.68
CA PHE A 183 -5.17 3.17 -7.67
C PHE A 183 -5.85 3.67 -8.94
N ARG A 184 -6.33 2.76 -9.79
CA ARG A 184 -7.16 3.11 -10.94
C ARG A 184 -8.61 3.17 -10.47
N ILE A 185 -9.23 4.33 -10.64
CA ILE A 185 -10.54 4.65 -10.13
C ILE A 185 -11.47 4.89 -11.32
N ARG A 186 -12.62 4.21 -11.33
CA ARG A 186 -13.69 4.47 -12.30
C ARG A 186 -14.37 5.79 -11.99
N GLU A 187 -14.46 6.67 -13.00
CA GLU A 187 -14.95 8.04 -12.80
C GLU A 187 -16.42 8.09 -12.38
N GLU A 188 -17.23 7.16 -12.90
CA GLU A 188 -18.68 7.11 -12.66
C GLU A 188 -19.06 7.00 -11.18
N ASP A 189 -18.39 6.13 -10.42
CA ASP A 189 -18.81 5.76 -9.06
C ASP A 189 -17.68 5.78 -8.03
N GLY A 190 -16.46 6.13 -8.45
CA GLY A 190 -15.27 6.18 -7.60
C GLY A 190 -14.76 4.81 -7.14
N GLU A 191 -15.15 3.72 -7.80
CA GLU A 191 -14.64 2.38 -7.49
C GLU A 191 -13.19 2.21 -7.94
N VAL A 192 -12.35 1.67 -7.06
CA VAL A 192 -11.04 1.13 -7.43
C VAL A 192 -11.27 -0.15 -8.22
N VAL A 193 -10.88 -0.14 -9.50
CA VAL A 193 -11.11 -1.23 -10.45
C VAL A 193 -9.84 -2.05 -10.72
N SER A 194 -8.68 -1.45 -10.46
CA SER A 194 -7.38 -2.11 -10.39
C SER A 194 -6.43 -1.26 -9.57
N TRP A 195 -5.38 -1.87 -9.02
CA TRP A 195 -4.34 -1.11 -8.34
C TRP A 195 -3.00 -1.80 -8.47
N ALA A 196 -1.94 -1.10 -8.12
CA ALA A 196 -0.60 -1.63 -8.14
C ALA A 196 0.25 -1.02 -7.02
N SER A 197 1.26 -1.75 -6.57
CA SER A 197 2.25 -1.25 -5.63
C SER A 197 3.66 -1.62 -6.03
N ARG A 198 4.62 -0.79 -5.69
CA ARG A 198 6.06 -1.09 -5.80
C ARG A 198 6.72 -0.85 -4.47
N HIS A 199 7.48 -1.83 -4.01
CA HIS A 199 8.29 -1.76 -2.80
C HIS A 199 9.75 -1.91 -3.20
N VAL A 200 10.56 -0.90 -2.91
CA VAL A 200 12.00 -0.96 -3.09
C VAL A 200 12.64 -0.95 -1.70
N VAL A 201 13.52 -1.91 -1.46
CA VAL A 201 14.30 -2.03 -0.24
C VAL A 201 15.77 -1.84 -0.59
N ARG A 202 16.42 -0.90 0.10
CA ARG A 202 17.83 -0.58 -0.06
C ARG A 202 18.50 -0.55 1.31
N GLY A 203 19.54 -1.35 1.49
CA GLY A 203 20.36 -1.38 2.70
C GLY A 203 21.66 -2.17 2.47
N PRO A 204 22.56 -2.24 3.46
CA PRO A 204 23.88 -2.85 3.29
C PRO A 204 23.88 -4.31 2.81
N LYS A 205 22.77 -5.03 3.06
CA LYS A 205 22.59 -6.45 2.70
C LYS A 205 21.32 -6.71 1.89
N LYS A 206 20.57 -5.67 1.54
CA LYS A 206 19.28 -5.80 0.86
C LYS A 206 19.21 -4.85 -0.32
N ASP A 207 18.92 -5.43 -1.47
CA ASP A 207 18.59 -4.70 -2.69
C ASP A 207 17.47 -5.50 -3.35
N GLN A 208 16.23 -5.09 -3.09
CA GLN A 208 15.03 -5.77 -3.57
C GLN A 208 14.08 -4.76 -4.20
N ASP A 209 13.46 -5.15 -5.31
CA ASP A 209 12.41 -4.41 -6.01
C ASP A 209 11.24 -5.38 -6.25
N ILE A 210 10.11 -5.07 -5.62
CA ILE A 210 8.91 -5.90 -5.62
C ILE A 210 7.78 -5.08 -6.22
N VAL A 211 7.29 -5.50 -7.38
CA VAL A 211 6.14 -4.88 -8.04
C VAL A 211 4.94 -5.81 -7.93
N ASN A 212 3.79 -5.27 -7.53
CA ASN A 212 2.54 -6.00 -7.41
C ASN A 212 1.48 -5.36 -8.28
N TYR A 213 0.74 -6.17 -9.02
CA TYR A 213 -0.42 -5.77 -9.81
C TYR A 213 -1.64 -6.52 -9.31
N TYR A 214 -2.73 -5.77 -9.12
CA TYR A 214 -3.98 -6.28 -8.58
C TYR A 214 -5.12 -5.97 -9.54
N SER A 215 -5.86 -7.02 -9.90
CA SER A 215 -7.06 -6.92 -10.73
C SER A 215 -8.22 -7.65 -10.08
N VAL A 216 -9.43 -7.30 -10.51
CA VAL A 216 -10.63 -8.10 -10.30
C VAL A 216 -10.63 -9.35 -11.18
#